data_AF-A0A5C6C3S4-F1
#
_entry.id   AF-A0A5C6C3S4-F1
#
_cell.length_a   1.000
_cell.length_b   1.000
_cell.length_c   1.000
_cell.angle_alpha   90.00
_cell.angle_beta   90.00
_cell.angle_gamma   90.00
#
_symmetry.space_group_name_H-M   'P 1'
#
loop_
_entity.id
_entity.type
_entity.pdbx_description
1 polymer ?
#
loop_
_entity_poly.entity_id
_entity_poly.type
_entity_poly.pdbx_seq_one_letter_code
_entity_poly.pdbx_strand_id
1 'polypeptide(L)'
;MRHKGTSEIYATKQETTQKGKANAARVRVWLDLCMFVGMVLVLAPQATGITVHEWASFLIIIPFFLHLIFAWQWIVNTTRRFFNPTPGHARFNYVLDWMLFFLFVTATFSGVVISEAALPALGIRFTIDPFWSAIHDISANLLMLVIGIHLAMHWKWIATNVKKYVLHRLRQSSAAEGVDP
;
A
#
# COMPACT_ATOMS: atom_id res chain seq x y z
N MET A 1 5.79 28.81 44.05
CA MET A 1 5.49 29.07 42.62
C MET A 1 6.14 28.04 41.67
N ARG A 2 6.18 26.73 41.99
CA ARG A 2 6.96 25.71 41.25
C ARG A 2 6.12 24.68 40.47
N HIS A 3 4.79 24.80 40.47
CA HIS A 3 3.86 23.77 39.98
C HIS A 3 3.33 23.98 38.55
N LYS A 4 3.51 25.18 37.95
CA LYS A 4 3.04 25.48 36.58
C LYS A 4 3.95 24.95 35.47
N GLY A 5 5.28 24.94 35.70
CA GLY A 5 6.24 24.57 34.66
C GLY A 5 6.23 23.08 34.28
N THR A 6 5.88 22.19 35.20
CA THR A 6 5.79 20.75 34.93
C THR A 6 4.58 20.40 34.06
N SER A 7 3.41 20.98 34.32
CA SER A 7 2.20 20.73 33.51
C SER A 7 2.33 21.19 32.07
N GLU A 8 3.02 22.32 31.82
CA GLU A 8 3.28 22.80 30.45
C GLU A 8 4.23 21.87 29.70
N ILE A 9 5.31 21.40 30.34
CA ILE A 9 6.25 20.45 29.72
C ILE A 9 5.55 19.12 29.37
N TYR A 10 4.67 18.61 30.25
CA TYR A 10 3.90 17.40 29.96
C TYR A 10 2.90 17.61 28.81
N ALA A 11 2.20 18.76 28.78
CA ALA A 11 1.28 19.09 27.70
C ALA A 11 2.00 19.21 26.35
N THR A 12 3.12 19.94 26.28
CA THR A 12 3.92 20.10 25.05
C THR A 12 4.49 18.76 24.56
N LYS A 13 4.94 17.88 25.47
CA LYS A 13 5.43 16.54 25.11
C LYS A 13 4.30 15.64 24.57
N GLN A 14 3.10 15.73 25.14
CA GLN A 14 1.94 14.98 24.67
C GLN A 14 1.47 15.48 23.30
N GLU A 15 1.42 16.80 23.10
CA GLU A 15 1.02 17.42 21.83
C GLU A 15 1.98 17.06 20.69
N THR A 16 3.29 17.17 20.92
CA THR A 16 4.32 16.80 19.93
C THR A 16 4.26 15.30 19.59
N THR A 17 4.07 14.43 20.59
CA THR A 17 3.91 12.99 20.38
C THR A 17 2.64 12.65 19.59
N GLN A 18 1.53 13.32 19.91
CA GLN A 18 0.24 13.12 19.23
C GLN A 18 0.29 13.60 17.77
N LYS A 19 0.89 14.77 17.53
CA LYS A 19 1.13 15.32 16.19
C LYS A 19 2.02 14.39 15.37
N GLY A 20 3.08 13.84 15.96
CA GLY A 20 3.95 12.83 15.32
C GLY A 20 3.20 11.56 14.91
N LYS A 21 2.35 11.00 15.81
CA LYS A 21 1.51 9.83 15.51
C LYS A 21 0.50 10.10 14.40
N ALA A 22 -0.14 11.27 14.41
CA ALA A 22 -1.09 11.67 13.37
C ALA A 22 -0.41 11.83 11.99
N ASN A 23 0.79 12.39 11.94
CA ASN A 23 1.57 12.51 10.70
C ASN A 23 1.97 11.12 10.16
N ALA A 24 2.42 10.22 11.02
CA ALA A 24 2.77 8.85 10.61
C ALA A 24 1.56 8.08 10.05
N ALA A 25 0.37 8.23 10.67
CA ALA A 25 -0.85 7.62 10.17
C ALA A 25 -1.25 8.17 8.78
N ARG A 26 -1.12 9.49 8.58
CA ARG A 26 -1.37 10.12 7.27
C ARG A 26 -0.41 9.61 6.20
N VAL A 27 0.88 9.51 6.50
CA VAL A 27 1.88 8.98 5.56
C VAL A 27 1.54 7.55 5.13
N ARG A 28 1.12 6.69 6.06
CA ARG A 28 0.70 5.32 5.74
C ARG A 28 -0.50 5.27 4.80
N VAL A 29 -1.54 6.06 5.09
CA VAL A 29 -2.73 6.14 4.22
C VAL A 29 -2.38 6.63 2.82
N TRP A 30 -1.54 7.66 2.71
CA TRP A 30 -1.08 8.16 1.41
C TRP A 30 -0.26 7.13 0.66
N LEU A 31 0.62 6.42 1.37
CA LEU A 31 1.43 5.36 0.80
C LEU A 31 0.57 4.22 0.24
N ASP A 32 -0.40 3.76 1.00
CA ASP A 32 -1.33 2.70 0.58
C ASP A 32 -2.18 3.16 -0.61
N LEU A 33 -2.61 4.44 -0.62
CA LEU A 33 -3.33 5.02 -1.75
C LEU A 33 -2.46 5.11 -3.01
N CYS A 34 -1.21 5.57 -2.89
CA CYS A 34 -0.27 5.61 -4.01
C CYS A 34 0.02 4.20 -4.55
N MET A 35 0.21 3.22 -3.67
CA MET A 35 0.40 1.82 -4.05
C MET A 35 -0.84 1.29 -4.77
N PHE A 36 -2.05 1.56 -4.26
CA PHE A 36 -3.30 1.15 -4.89
C PHE A 36 -3.47 1.73 -6.29
N VAL A 37 -3.29 3.05 -6.47
CA VAL A 37 -3.37 3.70 -7.78
C VAL A 37 -2.31 3.17 -8.73
N GLY A 38 -1.08 2.99 -8.24
CA GLY A 38 -0.01 2.37 -9.02
C GLY A 38 -0.37 0.96 -9.49
N MET A 39 -0.94 0.13 -8.62
CA MET A 39 -1.34 -1.24 -8.97
C MET A 39 -2.41 -1.23 -10.05
N VAL A 40 -3.39 -0.31 -9.97
CA VAL A 40 -4.42 -0.19 -11.02
C VAL A 40 -3.81 0.16 -12.37
N LEU A 41 -2.82 1.06 -12.41
CA LEU A 41 -2.12 1.42 -13.65
C LEU A 41 -1.32 0.24 -14.23
N VAL A 42 -0.60 -0.49 -13.37
CA VAL A 42 0.25 -1.61 -13.80
C VAL A 42 -0.58 -2.81 -14.22
N LEU A 43 -1.69 -3.11 -13.55
CA LEU A 43 -2.54 -4.28 -13.86
C LEU A 43 -3.42 -4.11 -15.10
N ALA A 44 -3.40 -2.95 -15.76
CA ALA A 44 -4.21 -2.67 -16.94
C ALA A 44 -3.36 -2.25 -18.16
N PRO A 45 -2.38 -3.05 -18.60
CA PRO A 45 -1.50 -2.71 -19.73
C PRO A 45 -2.27 -2.45 -21.03
N GLN A 46 -3.39 -3.15 -21.24
CA GLN A 46 -4.29 -2.95 -22.38
C GLN A 46 -4.97 -1.57 -22.41
N ALA A 47 -5.07 -0.88 -21.26
CA ALA A 47 -5.64 0.47 -21.16
C ALA A 47 -4.55 1.55 -21.14
N THR A 48 -3.40 1.29 -20.50
CA THR A 48 -2.32 2.27 -20.35
C THR A 48 -1.28 2.25 -21.47
N GLY A 49 -1.19 1.13 -22.21
CA GLY A 49 -0.12 0.85 -23.16
C GLY A 49 1.13 0.26 -22.49
N ILE A 50 1.95 -0.44 -23.29
CA ILE A 50 3.15 -1.17 -22.85
C ILE A 50 4.18 -0.22 -22.23
N THR A 51 4.47 0.91 -22.88
CA THR A 51 5.44 1.88 -22.36
C THR A 51 5.06 2.38 -20.97
N VAL A 52 3.80 2.76 -20.76
CA VAL A 52 3.34 3.24 -19.44
C VAL A 52 3.38 2.12 -18.41
N HIS A 53 2.95 0.90 -18.79
CA HIS A 53 2.99 -0.27 -17.91
C HIS A 53 4.41 -0.53 -17.40
N GLU A 54 5.42 -0.52 -18.28
CA GLU A 54 6.80 -0.78 -17.89
C GLU A 54 7.35 0.30 -16.95
N TRP A 55 7.23 1.58 -17.30
CA TRP A 55 7.73 2.68 -16.46
C TRP A 55 6.97 2.78 -15.13
N ALA A 56 5.65 2.57 -15.12
CA ALA A 56 4.86 2.52 -13.90
C ALA A 56 5.27 1.33 -13.01
N SER A 57 5.63 0.19 -13.61
CA SER A 57 6.14 -0.98 -12.89
C SER A 57 7.47 -0.72 -12.21
N PHE A 58 8.34 0.13 -12.75
CA PHE A 58 9.54 0.58 -12.02
C PHE A 58 9.19 1.55 -10.89
N LEU A 59 8.27 2.50 -11.15
CA LEU A 59 7.90 3.52 -10.18
C LEU A 59 7.27 2.92 -8.91
N ILE A 60 6.42 1.89 -9.07
CA ILE A 60 5.66 1.28 -7.96
C ILE A 60 6.53 0.49 -6.97
N ILE A 61 7.75 0.14 -7.35
CA ILE A 61 8.71 -0.55 -6.47
C ILE A 61 9.02 0.28 -5.22
N ILE A 62 9.11 1.61 -5.37
CA ILE A 62 9.41 2.53 -4.26
C ILE A 62 8.33 2.49 -3.18
N PRO A 63 7.04 2.78 -3.47
CA PRO A 63 5.99 2.72 -2.45
C PRO A 63 5.81 1.31 -1.89
N PHE A 64 6.04 0.25 -2.68
CA PHE A 64 5.98 -1.13 -2.19
C PHE A 64 7.01 -1.40 -1.07
N PHE A 65 8.28 -1.04 -1.27
CA PHE A 65 9.29 -1.21 -0.23
C PHE A 65 9.01 -0.36 1.01
N LEU A 66 8.55 0.88 0.83
CA LEU A 66 8.14 1.72 1.95
C LEU A 66 6.96 1.11 2.72
N HIS A 67 6.01 0.48 2.02
CA HIS A 67 4.87 -0.19 2.63
C HIS A 67 5.34 -1.35 3.51
N LEU A 68 6.26 -2.18 3.02
CA LEU A 68 6.89 -3.26 3.79
C LEU A 68 7.65 -2.76 5.02
N ILE A 69 8.44 -1.67 4.88
CA ILE A 69 9.20 -1.10 6.00
C ILE A 69 8.26 -0.61 7.10
N PHE A 70 7.18 0.10 6.76
CA PHE A 70 6.20 0.55 7.76
C PHE A 70 5.35 -0.57 8.33
N ALA A 71 5.11 -1.63 7.56
CA ALA A 71 4.42 -2.83 8.00
C ALA A 71 5.34 -3.79 8.78
N TRP A 72 6.66 -3.58 8.82
CA TRP A 72 7.63 -4.56 9.35
C TRP A 72 7.33 -5.05 10.76
N GLN A 73 7.00 -4.14 11.67
CA GLN A 73 6.62 -4.49 13.05
C GLN A 73 5.34 -5.34 13.09
N TRP A 74 4.37 -5.05 12.22
CA TRP A 74 3.16 -5.83 12.08
C TRP A 74 3.46 -7.23 11.49
N ILE A 75 4.33 -7.32 10.49
CA ILE A 75 4.77 -8.60 9.90
C ILE A 75 5.38 -9.48 10.99
N VAL A 76 6.43 -9.00 11.68
CA VAL A 76 7.12 -9.77 12.73
C VAL A 76 6.16 -10.22 13.84
N ASN A 77 5.27 -9.32 14.29
CA ASN A 77 4.30 -9.64 15.34
C ASN A 77 3.26 -10.68 14.88
N THR A 78 2.80 -10.58 13.63
CA THR A 78 1.86 -11.54 13.05
C THR A 78 2.52 -12.90 12.82
N THR A 79 3.77 -12.94 12.31
CA THR A 79 4.56 -14.18 12.17
C THR A 79 4.73 -14.89 13.51
N ARG A 80 5.06 -14.15 14.58
CA ARG A 80 5.20 -14.73 15.93
C ARG A 80 3.88 -15.30 16.45
N ARG A 81 2.75 -14.62 16.18
CA ARG A 81 1.41 -15.08 16.60
C ARG A 81 0.87 -16.23 15.75
N PHE A 82 1.36 -16.40 14.53
CA PHE A 82 0.96 -17.50 13.65
C PHE A 82 1.17 -18.88 14.31
N PHE A 83 2.25 -19.03 15.07
CA PHE A 83 2.56 -20.24 15.84
C PHE A 83 1.71 -20.42 17.11
N ASN A 84 0.92 -19.41 17.49
CA ASN A 84 -0.03 -19.48 18.59
C ASN A 84 -1.47 -19.72 18.07
N PRO A 85 -2.42 -20.10 18.95
CA PRO A 85 -3.83 -20.19 18.59
C PRO A 85 -4.34 -18.83 18.10
N THR A 86 -4.58 -18.71 16.81
CA THR A 86 -5.02 -17.48 16.15
C THR A 86 -6.28 -17.79 15.35
N PRO A 87 -7.29 -16.90 15.32
CA PRO A 87 -8.50 -17.11 14.53
C PRO A 87 -8.20 -17.40 13.06
N GLY A 88 -8.96 -18.31 12.43
CA GLY A 88 -8.73 -18.76 11.05
C GLY A 88 -8.66 -17.62 10.03
N HIS A 89 -9.50 -16.59 10.17
CA HIS A 89 -9.46 -15.40 9.31
C HIS A 89 -8.12 -14.66 9.35
N ALA A 90 -7.49 -14.54 10.52
CA ALA A 90 -6.20 -13.87 10.62
C ALA A 90 -5.05 -14.70 10.02
N ARG A 91 -5.15 -16.04 10.05
CA ARG A 91 -4.21 -16.93 9.35
C ARG A 91 -4.37 -16.83 7.83
N PHE A 92 -5.61 -16.81 7.35
CA PHE A 92 -5.90 -16.67 5.93
C PHE A 92 -5.39 -15.33 5.39
N ASN A 93 -5.65 -14.21 6.08
CA ASN A 93 -5.11 -12.90 5.70
C ASN A 93 -3.58 -12.93 5.60
N TYR A 94 -2.91 -13.51 6.60
CA TYR A 94 -1.46 -13.59 6.60
C TYR A 94 -0.91 -14.40 5.41
N VAL A 95 -1.53 -15.55 5.09
CA VAL A 95 -1.15 -16.36 3.91
C VAL A 95 -1.40 -15.58 2.62
N LEU A 96 -2.54 -14.89 2.53
CA LEU A 96 -2.91 -14.07 1.37
C LEU A 96 -1.89 -12.93 1.16
N ASP A 97 -1.45 -12.27 2.23
CA ASP A 97 -0.47 -11.18 2.17
C ASP A 97 0.92 -11.68 1.72
N TRP A 98 1.33 -12.87 2.18
CA TRP A 98 2.55 -13.51 1.66
C TRP A 98 2.41 -13.92 0.19
N MET A 99 1.25 -14.46 -0.20
CA MET A 99 0.97 -14.79 -1.60
C MET A 99 1.06 -13.53 -2.49
N LEU A 100 0.48 -12.41 -2.05
CA LEU A 100 0.61 -11.11 -2.73
C LEU A 100 2.06 -10.68 -2.86
N PHE A 101 2.84 -10.79 -1.79
CA PHE A 101 4.27 -10.44 -1.79
C PHE A 101 5.04 -11.26 -2.86
N PHE A 102 4.89 -12.59 -2.85
CA PHE A 102 5.62 -13.45 -3.78
C PHE A 102 5.15 -13.27 -5.24
N LEU A 103 3.85 -13.11 -5.47
CA LEU A 103 3.31 -12.84 -6.79
C LEU A 103 3.81 -11.50 -7.33
N PHE A 104 3.80 -10.45 -6.51
CA PHE A 104 4.31 -9.13 -6.87
C PHE A 104 5.80 -9.19 -7.25
N VAL A 105 6.64 -9.78 -6.38
CA VAL A 105 8.08 -9.91 -6.66
C VAL A 105 8.34 -10.71 -7.93
N THR A 106 7.62 -11.82 -8.12
CA THR A 106 7.77 -12.67 -9.31
C THR A 106 7.37 -11.91 -10.58
N ALA A 107 6.20 -11.27 -10.59
CA ALA A 107 5.68 -10.52 -11.73
C ALA A 107 6.56 -9.31 -12.08
N THR A 108 7.04 -8.57 -11.07
CA THR A 108 7.97 -7.45 -11.27
C THR A 108 9.29 -7.95 -11.83
N PHE A 109 9.88 -9.00 -11.25
CA PHE A 109 11.17 -9.51 -11.70
C PHE A 109 11.10 -10.04 -13.14
N SER A 110 10.12 -10.90 -13.45
CA SER A 110 9.94 -11.39 -14.81
C SER A 110 9.57 -10.27 -15.79
N GLY A 111 8.79 -9.27 -15.34
CA GLY A 111 8.41 -8.09 -16.13
C GLY A 111 9.62 -7.24 -16.52
N VAL A 112 10.56 -7.03 -15.59
CA VAL A 112 11.83 -6.35 -15.89
C VAL A 112 12.63 -7.12 -16.94
N VAL A 113 12.67 -8.46 -16.85
CA VAL A 113 13.41 -9.29 -17.80
C VAL A 113 12.83 -9.25 -19.21
N ILE A 114 11.50 -9.18 -19.36
CA ILE A 114 10.83 -9.15 -20.67
C ILE A 114 10.56 -7.74 -21.20
N SER A 115 11.01 -6.69 -20.51
CA SER A 115 10.70 -5.30 -20.87
C SER A 115 11.25 -4.92 -22.25
N GLU A 116 10.37 -4.39 -23.10
CA GLU A 116 10.67 -4.03 -24.49
C GLU A 116 11.01 -2.55 -24.66
N ALA A 117 10.51 -1.67 -23.78
CA ALA A 117 10.81 -0.24 -23.83
C ALA A 117 11.91 0.17 -22.84
N ALA A 118 11.85 -0.32 -21.59
CA ALA A 118 12.77 0.12 -20.55
C ALA A 118 14.17 -0.49 -20.67
N LEU A 119 14.32 -1.80 -20.92
CA LEU A 119 15.65 -2.41 -21.06
C LEU A 119 16.46 -1.82 -22.23
N PRO A 120 15.89 -1.67 -23.45
CA PRO A 120 16.63 -1.03 -24.54
C PRO A 120 16.94 0.45 -24.28
N ALA A 121 16.07 1.17 -23.59
CA ALA A 121 16.34 2.55 -23.16
C ALA A 121 17.52 2.65 -22.18
N LEU A 122 17.78 1.59 -21.41
CA LEU A 122 18.95 1.46 -20.54
C LEU A 122 20.19 0.89 -21.27
N GLY A 123 20.10 0.64 -22.58
CA GLY A 123 21.19 0.10 -23.40
C GLY A 123 21.39 -1.41 -23.27
N ILE A 124 20.48 -2.11 -22.59
CA ILE A 124 20.58 -3.57 -22.38
C ILE A 124 19.77 -4.27 -23.48
N ARG A 125 20.43 -5.14 -24.26
CA ARG A 125 19.77 -5.99 -25.26
C ARG A 125 19.65 -7.39 -24.70
N PHE A 126 18.41 -7.80 -24.43
CA PHE A 126 18.09 -9.13 -23.90
C PHE A 126 17.22 -9.87 -24.91
N THR A 127 17.47 -11.15 -25.12
CA THR A 127 16.60 -12.00 -25.94
C THR A 127 15.51 -12.56 -25.04
N ILE A 128 14.26 -12.23 -25.33
CA ILE A 128 13.12 -12.65 -24.53
C ILE A 128 12.90 -14.16 -24.72
N ASP A 129 12.98 -14.91 -23.62
CA ASP A 129 12.68 -16.34 -23.58
C ASP A 129 11.19 -16.55 -23.23
N PRO A 130 10.46 -17.44 -23.92
CA PRO A 130 9.06 -17.78 -23.62
C PRO A 130 8.81 -18.13 -22.14
N PHE A 131 9.80 -18.67 -21.44
CA PHE A 131 9.73 -18.97 -20.01
C PHE A 131 9.42 -17.72 -19.17
N TRP A 132 10.10 -16.59 -19.45
CA TRP A 132 9.92 -15.36 -18.68
C TRP A 132 8.57 -14.71 -18.95
N SER A 133 8.13 -14.73 -20.20
CA SER A 133 6.79 -14.27 -20.59
C SER A 133 5.71 -15.10 -19.89
N ALA A 134 5.83 -16.44 -19.90
CA ALA A 134 4.86 -17.30 -19.25
C ALA A 134 4.78 -17.08 -17.73
N ILE A 135 5.93 -16.95 -17.05
CA ILE A 135 5.96 -16.64 -15.61
C ILE A 135 5.35 -15.27 -15.35
N HIS A 136 5.66 -14.26 -16.14
CA HIS A 136 5.08 -12.93 -16.00
C HIS A 136 3.56 -12.97 -16.15
N ASP A 137 3.03 -13.59 -17.21
CA ASP A 137 1.60 -13.65 -17.46
C ASP A 137 0.85 -14.42 -16.36
N ILE A 138 1.37 -15.57 -15.93
CA ILE A 138 0.74 -16.37 -14.87
C ILE A 138 0.75 -15.60 -13.55
N SER A 139 1.91 -15.04 -13.18
CA SER A 139 2.05 -14.32 -11.91
C SER A 139 1.24 -13.02 -11.89
N ALA A 140 1.19 -12.26 -12.99
CA ALA A 140 0.40 -11.04 -13.11
C ALA A 140 -1.11 -11.33 -13.05
N ASN A 141 -1.59 -12.37 -13.74
CA ASN A 141 -3.00 -12.77 -13.70
C ASN A 141 -3.42 -13.24 -12.30
N LEU A 142 -2.59 -14.04 -11.64
CA LEU A 142 -2.83 -14.43 -10.25
C LEU A 142 -2.76 -13.22 -9.31
N LEU A 143 -1.81 -12.32 -9.49
CA LEU A 143 -1.69 -11.11 -8.69
C LEU A 143 -2.95 -10.26 -8.77
N MET A 144 -3.49 -10.05 -9.97
CA MET A 144 -4.75 -9.35 -10.18
C MET A 144 -5.91 -10.00 -9.41
N LEU A 145 -6.06 -11.32 -9.52
CA LEU A 145 -7.09 -12.07 -8.81
C LEU A 145 -6.96 -11.93 -7.28
N VAL A 146 -5.76 -12.16 -6.76
CA VAL A 146 -5.48 -12.13 -5.31
C VAL A 146 -5.65 -10.73 -4.74
N ILE A 147 -5.26 -9.68 -5.46
CA ILE A 147 -5.53 -8.29 -5.07
C ILE A 147 -7.03 -8.02 -4.98
N GLY A 148 -7.81 -8.52 -5.94
CA GLY A 148 -9.27 -8.41 -5.91
C GLY A 148 -9.87 -9.07 -4.66
N ILE A 149 -9.42 -10.28 -4.33
CA ILE A 149 -9.84 -10.99 -3.10
C ILE A 149 -9.45 -10.21 -1.85
N HIS A 150 -8.20 -9.77 -1.77
CA HIS A 150 -7.69 -8.98 -0.65
C HIS A 150 -8.53 -7.70 -0.45
N LEU A 151 -8.80 -6.95 -1.52
CA LEU A 151 -9.63 -5.75 -1.46
C LEU A 151 -11.05 -6.05 -1.00
N ALA A 152 -11.67 -7.11 -1.52
CA ALA A 152 -13.03 -7.52 -1.14
C ALA A 152 -13.13 -7.87 0.34
N MET A 153 -12.13 -8.55 0.90
CA MET A 153 -12.08 -8.89 2.32
C MET A 153 -11.97 -7.66 3.22
N HIS A 154 -11.25 -6.64 2.76
CA HIS A 154 -11.07 -5.39 3.49
C HIS A 154 -12.14 -4.33 3.18
N TRP A 155 -13.08 -4.61 2.27
CA TRP A 155 -14.08 -3.65 1.77
C TRP A 155 -14.89 -2.96 2.86
N LYS A 156 -15.36 -3.72 3.87
CA LYS A 156 -16.15 -3.16 4.98
C LYS A 156 -15.37 -2.10 5.77
N TRP A 157 -14.08 -2.34 6.01
CA TRP A 157 -13.21 -1.38 6.69
C TRP A 157 -12.97 -0.15 5.82
N ILE A 158 -12.71 -0.35 4.52
CA ILE A 158 -12.49 0.74 3.55
C ILE A 158 -13.73 1.64 3.50
N ALA A 159 -14.91 1.09 3.23
CA ALA A 159 -16.16 1.84 3.12
C ALA A 159 -16.49 2.62 4.40
N THR A 160 -16.25 2.02 5.56
CA THR A 160 -16.48 2.68 6.87
C THR A 160 -15.52 3.86 7.08
N ASN A 161 -14.24 3.69 6.77
CA ASN A 161 -13.25 4.77 6.92
C ASN A 161 -13.49 5.89 5.92
N VAL A 162 -13.78 5.57 4.65
CA VAL A 162 -14.10 6.58 3.62
C VAL A 162 -15.32 7.40 4.04
N LYS A 163 -16.41 6.74 4.48
CA LYS A 163 -17.60 7.44 4.99
C LYS A 163 -17.26 8.36 6.16
N LYS A 164 -16.42 7.91 7.09
CA LYS A 164 -15.97 8.72 8.23
C LYS A 164 -15.22 9.98 7.78
N TYR A 165 -14.29 9.87 6.83
CA TYR A 165 -13.52 11.01 6.35
C TYR A 165 -14.36 12.01 5.54
N VAL A 166 -15.24 11.52 4.66
CA VAL A 166 -16.14 12.37 3.86
C VAL A 166 -17.16 13.07 4.76
N LEU A 167 -17.83 12.33 5.65
CA LEU A 167 -18.88 12.90 6.51
C LEU A 167 -18.31 13.87 7.57
N HIS A 168 -17.12 13.62 8.09
CA HIS A 168 -16.45 14.54 9.02
C HIS A 168 -16.05 15.85 8.33
N ARG A 169 -15.61 15.80 7.07
CA ARG A 169 -15.28 17.01 6.30
C ARG A 169 -16.52 17.83 5.98
N LEU A 170 -17.64 17.20 5.60
CA LEU A 170 -18.92 17.89 5.35
C LEU A 170 -19.46 18.59 6.59
N ARG A 171 -19.39 17.93 7.75
CA ARG A 171 -19.86 18.51 9.02
C ARG A 171 -19.00 19.69 9.49
N GLN A 172 -17.71 19.71 9.14
CA GLN A 172 -16.81 20.83 9.43
C GLN A 172 -17.03 22.01 8.48
N SER A 173 -17.32 21.76 7.20
CA SER A 173 -17.66 22.83 6.24
C SER A 173 -18.98 23.53 6.59
N SER A 174 -20.05 22.79 6.92
CA SER A 174 -21.32 23.42 7.35
C SER A 174 -21.22 24.13 8.70
N ALA A 175 -20.31 23.71 9.59
CA ALA A 175 -20.06 24.43 10.85
C ALA A 175 -19.20 25.70 10.65
N ALA A 176 -18.42 25.77 9.57
CA ALA A 176 -17.65 26.96 9.19
C ALA A 176 -18.49 27.97 8.40
N GLU A 177 -19.48 27.52 7.63
CA GLU A 177 -20.45 28.39 6.93
C GLU A 177 -21.60 28.88 7.83
N GLY A 178 -21.86 28.22 8.96
CA GLY A 178 -22.93 28.57 9.91
C GLY A 178 -22.52 29.55 11.02
N VAL A 179 -21.35 30.18 10.92
CA VAL A 179 -20.86 31.18 11.88
C VAL A 179 -20.50 32.46 11.12
N ASP A 180 -21.51 33.29 10.86
CA ASP A 180 -21.39 34.75 11.00
C ASP A 180 -22.79 35.31 11.35
N PRO A 181 -22.88 36.34 12.22
CA PRO A 181 -24.10 36.81 12.88
C PRO A 181 -25.07 37.60 11.98
#